data_AF-A0A918KWA4-F1
#
_entry.id   AF-A0A918KWA4-F1
#
_cell.length_a   1.000
_cell.length_b   1.000
_cell.length_c   1.000
_cell.angle_alpha   90.00
_cell.angle_beta   90.00
_cell.angle_gamma   90.00
#
_symmetry.space_group_name_H-M   'P 1'
#
loop_
_entity.id
_entity.type
_entity.pdbx_description
1 polymer ?
#
loop_
_entity_poly.entity_id
_entity_poly.type
_entity_poly.pdbx_seq_one_letter_code
_entity_poly.pdbx_strand_id
1 'polypeptide(L)' 'MAFEADRIDDAFSSGWSVLVRGQARIVTDPEQIRRLDAEAFSAPWAGGRRDLWVRVEPRTVTGRRIAV' A
#
# COMPACT_ATOMS: atom_id res chain seq x y z
N MET A 1 -0.23 9.90 -8.40
CA MET A 1 0.51 8.67 -8.08
C MET A 1 -0.41 7.46 -8.15
N ALA A 2 0.19 6.28 -8.30
CA ALA A 2 -0.49 4.99 -8.27
C ALA A 2 0.25 4.03 -7.33
N PHE A 3 -0.50 3.14 -6.69
CA PHE A 3 0.01 2.07 -5.84
C PHE A 3 -0.67 0.77 -6.27
N GLU A 4 0.10 -0.30 -6.40
CA GLU A 4 -0.38 -1.60 -6.84
C GLU A 4 -0.06 -2.66 -5.79
N ALA A 5 -1.03 -3.55 -5.59
CA ALA A 5 -0.82 -4.81 -4.89
C ALA A 5 -1.32 -5.93 -5.79
N ASP A 6 -0.53 -6.99 -5.92
CA ASP A 6 -0.85 -8.14 -6.75
C ASP A 6 -0.46 -9.43 -6.06
N ARG A 7 -1.04 -10.52 -6.55
CA ARG A 7 -0.68 -11.87 -6.17
C ARG A 7 -0.88 -12.82 -7.34
N ILE A 8 0.11 -13.67 -7.54
CA ILE A 8 0.07 -14.77 -8.49
C ILE A 8 0.01 -16.08 -7.70
N ASP A 9 -0.85 -16.98 -8.17
CA ASP A 9 -0.90 -18.38 -7.75
C ASP A 9 -0.54 -19.27 -8.94
N ASP A 10 0.74 -19.65 -8.99
CA ASP A 10 1.31 -20.43 -10.09
C ASP A 10 0.68 -21.83 -10.20
N ALA A 11 0.26 -22.43 -9.08
CA ALA A 11 -0.29 -23.78 -9.06
C ALA A 11 -1.64 -23.85 -9.80
N PHE A 12 -2.41 -22.77 -9.73
CA PHE A 12 -3.73 -22.66 -10.37
C PHE A 12 -3.73 -21.76 -11.61
N SER A 13 -2.54 -21.30 -12.06
CA SER A 13 -2.41 -20.34 -13.17
C SER A 13 -3.39 -19.16 -13.03
N SER A 14 -3.50 -18.65 -11.81
CA SER A 14 -4.48 -17.63 -11.46
C SER A 14 -3.81 -16.48 -10.71
N GLY A 15 -4.49 -15.35 -10.62
CA GLY A 15 -3.96 -14.22 -9.90
C GLY A 15 -4.92 -13.05 -9.87
N TRP A 16 -4.51 -12.02 -9.14
CA TRP A 16 -5.22 -10.76 -9.09
C TRP A 16 -4.26 -9.60 -8.94
N SER A 17 -4.71 -8.43 -9.37
CA SER A 17 -4.07 -7.16 -9.04
C SER A 17 -5.11 -6.12 -8.66
N VAL A 18 -4.70 -5.19 -7.81
CA VAL A 18 -5.46 -4.03 -7.38
C VAL A 18 -4.61 -2.80 -7.61
N LEU A 19 -5.13 -1.86 -8.41
CA LEU A 19 -4.49 -0.58 -8.69
C LEU A 19 -5.27 0.53 -7.99
N VAL A 20 -4.59 1.24 -7.10
CA VAL A 20 -5.09 2.44 -6.43
C VAL A 20 -4.47 3.66 -7.10
N ARG A 21 -5.30 4.59 -7.56
CA ARG A 21 -4.86 5.89 -8.11
C ARG A 21 -5.41 7.00 -7.24
N GLY A 22 -4.55 7.95 -6.88
CA GLY A 22 -4.89 8.94 -5.88
C GLY A 22 -3.89 10.07 -5.75
N GLN A 23 -4.16 10.93 -4.78
CA GLN A 23 -3.17 11.85 -4.23
C GLN A 23 -2.42 11.10 -3.13
N ALA A 24 -1.17 11.47 -2.89
CA ALA A 24 -0.54 11.13 -1.63
C ALA A 24 -0.01 12.36 -0.96
N ARG A 25 -0.02 12.29 0.36
CA ARG A 25 0.31 13.38 1.25
C ARG A 25 1.23 12.86 2.33
N ILE A 26 2.20 13.69 2.70
CA ILE A 26 3.01 13.43 3.88
C ILE A 26 2.10 13.64 5.10
N VAL A 27 2.13 12.68 6.02
CA VAL A 27 1.49 12.84 7.33
C VAL A 27 2.47 13.62 8.21
N THR A 28 2.06 14.80 8.66
CA THR A 28 2.90 15.69 9.49
C THR A 28 2.40 15.82 10.92
N ASP A 29 1.16 15.39 11.20
CA ASP A 29 0.56 15.43 12.53
C ASP A 29 1.24 14.37 13.44
N PRO A 30 1.92 14.77 14.52
CA PRO A 30 2.64 13.85 15.40
C PRO A 30 1.75 12.77 16.03
N GLU A 31 0.50 13.09 16.36
CA GLU A 31 -0.42 12.10 16.95
C GLU A 31 -0.88 11.07 15.91
N GLN A 32 -1.03 11.47 14.65
CA GLN A 32 -1.29 10.54 13.56
C GLN A 32 -0.08 9.65 13.28
N ILE A 33 1.12 10.20 13.25
CA ILE A 33 2.36 9.43 13.06
C ILE A 33 2.48 8.37 14.16
N ARG A 34 2.35 8.75 15.43
CA ARG A 34 2.43 7.82 16.57
C ARG A 34 1.41 6.69 16.48
N ARG A 35 0.18 7.00 16.04
CA ARG A 35 -0.85 5.98 15.83
C ARG A 35 -0.48 5.02 14.70
N LEU A 36 -0.03 5.56 13.57
CA LEU A 36 0.38 4.76 12.42
C LEU A 36 1.57 3.85 12.77
N ASP A 37 2.54 4.34 13.54
CA ASP A 37 3.66 3.55 14.04
C ASP A 37 3.19 2.38 14.91
N ALA A 38 2.19 2.60 15.77
CA ALA A 38 1.66 1.58 16.68
C ALA A 38 0.80 0.52 15.96
N GLU A 39 0.14 0.91 14.86
CA GLU A 39 -0.78 0.06 14.10
C GLU A 39 -0.15 -0.58 12.86
N ALA A 40 1.08 -0.19 12.51
CA ALA A 40 1.78 -0.68 11.33
C ALA A 40 1.92 -2.21 11.36
N PHE A 41 1.39 -2.88 10.33
CA PHE A 41 1.51 -4.34 10.20
C PHE A 41 2.96 -4.81 9.96
N SER A 42 3.79 -3.96 9.37
CA SER A 42 5.16 -4.29 9.00
C SER A 42 6.07 -3.08 9.11
N ALA A 43 7.35 -3.32 9.43
CA ALA A 43 8.39 -2.29 9.34
C ALA A 43 8.91 -2.15 7.89
N PRO A 44 9.41 -0.97 7.50
CA PRO A 44 10.14 -0.79 6.25
C PRO A 44 11.35 -1.75 6.18
N TRP A 45 11.47 -2.48 5.07
CA TRP A 45 12.54 -3.46 4.90
C TRP A 45 13.91 -2.82 4.60
N ALA A 46 13.91 -1.63 4.02
CA ALA A 46 15.13 -0.90 3.73
C ALA A 46 15.69 -0.29 5.01
N GLY A 47 16.98 -0.53 5.27
CA GLY A 47 17.66 -0.04 6.47
C GLY A 47 17.69 1.50 6.59
N GLY A 48 18.05 1.97 7.78
CA GLY A 48 18.07 3.38 8.16
C GLY A 48 16.76 3.85 8.80
N ARG A 49 16.73 5.11 9.26
CA ARG A 49 15.56 5.72 9.88
C ARG A 49 14.54 6.14 8.82
N ARG A 50 13.31 5.63 8.91
CA ARG A 50 12.25 5.82 7.90
C ARG A 50 10.91 6.13 8.57
N ASP A 51 10.86 7.31 9.17
CA ASP A 51 9.73 7.76 9.98
C ASP A 51 8.70 8.56 9.16
N LEU A 52 8.91 8.66 7.83
CA LEU A 52 8.04 9.41 6.93
C LEU A 52 6.82 8.57 6.54
N TRP A 53 5.68 8.90 7.12
CA TRP A 53 4.39 8.37 6.69
C TRP A 53 3.87 9.11 5.46
N VAL A 54 3.46 8.33 4.46
CA VAL A 54 2.80 8.82 3.25
C VAL A 54 1.40 8.21 3.19
N ARG A 55 0.38 9.05 3.31
CA ARG A 55 -1.02 8.65 3.15
C ARG A 55 -1.40 8.72 1.68
N VAL A 56 -1.90 7.63 1.14
CA VAL A 56 -2.54 7.62 -0.19
C VAL A 56 -4.04 7.84 0.02
N GLU A 57 -4.58 8.89 -0.62
CA GLU A 57 -6.02 9.20 -0.68
C GLU A 57 -6.57 8.67 -2.02
N PRO A 58 -7.28 7.53 -2.02
CA PRO A 58 -7.76 6.93 -3.26
C PRO A 58 -8.78 7.83 -3.95
N ARG A 59 -8.61 8.06 -5.25
CA ARG A 59 -9.64 8.62 -6.14
C ARG A 59 -10.27 7.55 -7.02
N THR A 60 -9.52 6.51 -7.34
CA THR A 60 -10.02 5.34 -8.06
C THR A 60 -9.32 4.10 -7.53
N VAL A 61 -10.10 3.03 -7.39
CA VAL A 61 -9.61 1.70 -7.09
C VAL A 61 -10.16 0.77 -8.17
N THR A 62 -9.28 0.07 -8.86
CA THR A 62 -9.66 -0.94 -9.85
C THR A 62 -9.02 -2.28 -9.48
N GLY A 63 -9.76 -3.37 -9.70
CA GLY A 63 -9.26 -4.72 -9.50
C GLY A 63 -9.39 -5.54 -10.76
N ARG A 64 -8.43 -6.44 -10.98
CA ARG A 64 -8.49 -7.47 -12.02
C ARG A 64 -8.23 -8.82 -11.38
N ARG A 65 -9.02 -9.83 -11.75
CA ARG A 65 -8.79 -11.24 -11.43
C ARG A 65 -8.64 -12.02 -12.73
N ILE A 66 -7.66 -12.91 -12.78
CA ILE A 66 -7.37 -13.78 -13.91
C ILE A 66 -7.43 -15.21 -13.39
N ALA A 67 -8.17 -16.07 -14.09
CA ALA A 67 -8.23 -17.50 -13.88
C ALA A 67 -8.41 -18.15 -15.25
N VAL A 68 -7.78 -19.31 -15.45
CA VAL A 68 -7.90 -20.15 -16.65
C VAL A 68 -8.92 -21.24 -16.40
#